data_AF-A0A3D2WBN7-F1
#
_entry.id   AF-A0A3D2WBN7-F1
#
_cell.length_a   1.000
_cell.length_b   1.000
_cell.length_c   1.000
_cell.angle_alpha   90.00
_cell.angle_beta   90.00
_cell.angle_gamma   90.00
#
_symmetry.space_group_name_H-M   'P 1'
#
loop_
_entity.id
_entity.type
_entity.pdbx_description
1 polymer ?
#
loop_
_entity_poly.entity_id
_entity_poly.type
_entity_poly.pdbx_seq_one_letter_code
_entity_poly.pdbx_strand_id
1 'polypeptide(L)'
;MKKFLEEFKAFALKGNVMDMAIGVIIATAFGSIIAAFTENIINPLIGCLFQADLSTIVISVFDGKVVFGIGNLIAAILNFIIVAFVLFSLVKTANKLKALAEKPKEEEPAPEPEKSAELVALEQIVELLKEKK
;
A
#
# COMPACT_ATOMS: atom_id res chain seq x y z
N MET A 1 -32.49 -6.98 -19.66
CA MET A 1 -31.45 -5.93 -19.54
C MET A 1 -31.72 -4.96 -18.39
N LYS A 2 -32.91 -4.35 -18.26
CA LYS A 2 -33.22 -3.43 -17.13
C LYS A 2 -33.04 -4.09 -15.74
N LYS A 3 -33.56 -5.31 -15.57
CA LYS A 3 -33.42 -6.09 -14.32
C LYS A 3 -31.95 -6.36 -13.93
N PHE A 4 -31.12 -6.73 -14.90
CA PHE A 4 -29.69 -6.94 -14.70
C PHE A 4 -28.96 -5.64 -14.30
N LEU A 5 -29.30 -4.51 -14.91
CA LEU A 5 -28.72 -3.21 -14.53
C LEU A 5 -29.12 -2.76 -13.13
N GLU A 6 -30.36 -3.06 -12.71
CA GLU A 6 -30.83 -2.78 -11.35
C GLU A 6 -30.15 -3.68 -10.32
N GLU A 7 -30.03 -4.98 -10.61
CA GLU A 7 -29.30 -5.95 -9.78
C GLU A 7 -27.79 -5.63 -9.69
N PHE A 8 -27.18 -5.23 -10.81
CA PHE A 8 -25.78 -4.80 -10.86
C PHE A 8 -25.57 -3.49 -10.08
N LYS A 9 -26.46 -2.50 -10.23
CA LYS A 9 -26.39 -1.25 -9.45
C LYS A 9 -26.54 -1.53 -7.96
N ALA A 10 -27.47 -2.40 -7.55
CA ALA A 10 -27.64 -2.80 -6.16
C ALA A 10 -26.40 -3.54 -5.61
N PHE A 11 -25.75 -4.37 -6.43
CA PHE A 11 -24.50 -5.03 -6.09
C PHE A 11 -23.32 -4.05 -5.99
N ALA A 12 -23.17 -3.14 -6.95
CA ALA A 12 -22.08 -2.17 -7.00
C ALA A 12 -22.17 -1.11 -5.89
N LEU A 13 -23.38 -0.72 -5.50
CA LEU A 13 -23.62 0.22 -4.39
C LEU A 13 -23.51 -0.44 -3.01
N LYS A 14 -23.23 -1.74 -2.95
CA LYS A 14 -22.93 -2.40 -1.68
C LYS A 14 -21.61 -1.82 -1.16
N GLY A 15 -21.64 -1.06 -0.06
CA GLY A 15 -20.50 -0.29 0.44
C GLY A 15 -19.18 -1.06 0.50
N ASN A 16 -19.23 -2.32 0.99
CA ASN A 16 -18.06 -3.21 1.04
C ASN A 16 -17.42 -3.50 -0.34
N VAL A 17 -18.19 -3.50 -1.42
CA VAL A 17 -17.68 -3.72 -2.79
C VAL A 17 -17.06 -2.44 -3.35
N MET A 18 -17.67 -1.29 -3.09
CA MET A 18 -17.18 0.01 -3.54
C MET A 18 -15.83 0.35 -2.87
N ASP A 19 -15.73 0.20 -1.55
CA ASP A 19 -14.50 0.49 -0.81
C ASP A 19 -13.36 -0.46 -1.21
N MET A 20 -13.68 -1.74 -1.43
CA MET A 20 -12.72 -2.71 -1.95
C MET A 20 -12.26 -2.35 -3.37
N ALA A 21 -13.17 -1.95 -4.26
CA ALA A 21 -12.83 -1.55 -5.63
C ALA A 21 -11.92 -0.33 -5.65
N ILE A 22 -12.21 0.69 -4.82
CA ILE A 22 -11.37 1.88 -4.67
C ILE A 22 -9.99 1.49 -4.14
N GLY A 23 -9.92 0.62 -3.12
CA GLY A 23 -8.67 0.13 -2.57
C GLY A 23 -7.77 -0.55 -3.62
N VAL A 24 -8.35 -1.40 -4.48
CA VAL A 24 -7.61 -2.09 -5.56
C VAL A 24 -7.16 -1.10 -6.64
N ILE A 25 -8.01 -0.15 -7.04
CA ILE A 25 -7.65 0.87 -8.05
C ILE A 25 -6.50 1.74 -7.54
N ILE A 26 -6.56 2.20 -6.28
CA ILE A 26 -5.49 3.02 -5.69
C ILE A 26 -4.21 2.20 -5.55
N ALA A 27 -4.29 0.95 -5.10
CA ALA A 27 -3.12 0.09 -4.95
C ALA A 27 -2.40 -0.14 -6.30
N THR A 28 -3.16 -0.41 -7.37
CA THR A 28 -2.61 -0.63 -8.72
C THR A 28 -2.03 0.64 -9.34
N ALA A 29 -2.73 1.78 -9.20
CA ALA A 29 -2.25 3.07 -9.66
C ALA A 29 -0.97 3.50 -8.92
N PHE A 30 -0.95 3.35 -7.59
CA PHE A 30 0.21 3.69 -6.77
C PHE A 30 1.42 2.80 -7.06
N GLY A 31 1.19 1.49 -7.27
CA GLY A 31 2.23 0.57 -7.72
C GLY A 31 2.86 1.00 -9.05
N SER A 32 2.06 1.50 -9.99
CA SER A 32 2.54 2.00 -11.29
C SER A 32 3.42 3.24 -11.14
N ILE A 33 3.09 4.16 -10.23
CA ILE A 33 3.92 5.35 -9.93
C ILE A 33 5.28 4.92 -9.36
N ILE A 34 5.28 3.96 -8.44
CA ILE A 34 6.52 3.45 -7.85
C ILE A 34 7.37 2.75 -8.91
N ALA A 35 6.76 1.90 -9.74
CA ALA A 35 7.45 1.24 -10.85
C ALA A 35 8.09 2.27 -11.79
N ALA A 36 7.34 3.29 -12.22
CA ALA A 36 7.86 4.35 -13.07
C ALA A 36 9.01 5.13 -12.41
N PHE A 37 8.93 5.42 -11.11
CA PHE A 37 10.02 6.09 -10.39
C PHE A 37 11.28 5.22 -10.35
N THR A 38 11.13 3.93 -10.06
CA THR A 38 12.29 3.03 -9.98
C THR A 38 12.90 2.78 -11.34
N GLU A 39 12.09 2.52 -12.38
CA GLU A 39 12.56 2.25 -13.74
C GLU A 39 13.21 3.47 -14.40
N ASN A 40 12.64 4.67 -14.21
CA ASN A 40 13.11 5.86 -14.92
C ASN A 40 14.12 6.70 -14.14
N ILE A 41 14.16 6.61 -12.81
CA ILE A 41 15.07 7.41 -11.99
C ILE A 41 16.14 6.53 -11.35
N ILE A 42 15.73 5.48 -10.64
CA ILE A 42 16.68 4.71 -9.82
C ILE A 42 17.54 3.77 -10.69
N ASN A 43 16.94 3.02 -11.62
CA ASN A 43 17.67 2.08 -12.48
C ASN A 43 18.77 2.78 -13.30
N PRO A 44 18.52 3.94 -13.95
CA PRO A 44 19.59 4.69 -14.62
C PRO A 44 20.67 5.20 -13.67
N LEU A 45 20.31 5.62 -12.45
CA LEU A 45 21.27 6.05 -11.43
C LEU A 45 22.22 4.91 -11.04
N ILE A 46 21.66 3.72 -10.84
CA ILE A 46 22.42 2.51 -10.49
C ILE A 46 23.28 2.08 -11.68
N GLY A 47 22.71 2.08 -12.90
CA GLY A 47 23.46 1.77 -14.12
C GLY A 47 24.66 2.71 -14.31
N CYS A 48 24.50 4.00 -14.01
CA CYS A 48 25.57 4.98 -14.07
C CYS A 48 26.65 4.77 -13.00
N LEU A 49 26.25 4.40 -11.77
CA LEU A 49 27.18 4.24 -10.64
C LEU A 49 27.95 2.91 -10.68
N PHE A 50 27.29 1.83 -11.10
CA PHE A 50 27.92 0.51 -11.11
C PHE A 50 28.61 0.18 -12.44
N GLN A 51 28.42 0.98 -13.50
CA GLN A 51 28.84 0.66 -14.88
C GLN A 51 28.52 -0.79 -15.31
N ALA A 52 27.58 -1.42 -14.62
CA ALA A 52 27.34 -2.85 -14.70
C ALA A 52 25.99 -3.03 -15.37
N ASP A 53 26.03 -3.38 -16.65
CA ASP A 53 24.93 -4.07 -17.28
C ASP A 53 24.87 -5.48 -16.70
N LEU A 54 24.36 -5.61 -15.46
CA LEU A 54 24.27 -6.88 -14.74
C LEU A 54 23.56 -7.94 -15.59
N SER A 55 22.62 -7.51 -16.46
CA SER A 55 21.89 -8.31 -17.45
C SER A 55 22.76 -9.16 -18.36
N THR A 56 24.03 -8.79 -18.56
CA THR A 56 24.99 -9.53 -19.41
C THR A 56 25.61 -10.75 -18.74
N ILE A 57 25.42 -10.94 -17.42
CA ILE A 57 25.86 -12.15 -16.72
C ILE A 57 24.86 -13.27 -17.01
N VAL A 58 25.14 -13.99 -18.09
CA VAL A 58 24.41 -15.18 -18.50
C VAL A 58 25.29 -16.42 -18.41
N ILE A 59 24.77 -17.48 -17.79
CA ILE A 59 25.40 -18.80 -17.84
C ILE A 59 24.63 -19.63 -18.88
N SER A 60 25.29 -19.95 -20.00
CA SER A 60 24.74 -20.84 -21.02
C SER A 60 25.21 -22.27 -20.80
N VAL A 61 24.27 -23.21 -20.74
CA VAL A 61 24.53 -24.65 -20.64
C VAL A 61 23.94 -25.34 -21.89
N PHE A 62 24.53 -26.45 -22.31
CA PHE A 62 24.15 -27.17 -23.55
C PHE A 62 24.23 -26.30 -24.82
N ASP A 63 25.42 -25.73 -25.09
CA ASP A 63 25.71 -25.05 -26.36
C ASP A 63 24.74 -23.87 -26.67
N GLY A 64 24.31 -23.16 -25.62
CA GLY A 64 23.40 -22.02 -25.73
C GLY A 64 21.91 -22.37 -25.70
N LYS A 65 21.51 -23.64 -25.58
CA LYS A 65 20.09 -24.03 -25.50
C LYS A 65 19.41 -23.65 -24.20
N VAL A 66 20.17 -23.51 -23.12
CA VAL A 66 19.65 -23.08 -21.80
C VAL A 66 20.47 -21.90 -21.31
N VAL A 67 19.82 -20.75 -21.14
CA VAL A 67 20.45 -19.49 -20.70
C VAL A 67 19.91 -19.11 -19.33
N PHE A 68 20.78 -19.08 -18.31
CA PHE A 68 20.45 -18.58 -16.98
C PHE A 68 20.84 -17.11 -16.86
N GLY A 69 19.83 -16.23 -16.83
CA GLY A 69 20.01 -14.78 -16.64
C GLY A 69 20.19 -14.40 -15.17
N ILE A 70 21.31 -14.83 -14.54
CA ILE A 70 21.63 -14.50 -13.14
C ILE A 70 21.70 -12.97 -12.95
N GLY A 71 22.19 -12.27 -13.97
CA GLY A 71 22.15 -10.81 -14.06
C GLY A 71 20.79 -10.19 -13.81
N ASN A 72 19.77 -10.71 -14.50
CA ASN A 72 18.40 -10.23 -14.41
C ASN A 72 17.80 -10.55 -13.03
N LEU A 73 18.17 -11.68 -12.43
CA LEU A 73 17.74 -12.04 -11.08
C LEU A 73 18.29 -11.06 -10.03
N ILE A 74 19.58 -10.72 -10.09
CA ILE A 74 20.20 -9.76 -9.18
C ILE A 74 19.59 -8.37 -9.37
N ALA A 75 19.39 -7.94 -10.61
CA ALA A 75 18.72 -6.68 -10.93
C ALA A 75 17.29 -6.63 -10.35
N ALA A 76 16.52 -7.73 -10.48
CA ALA A 76 15.17 -7.83 -9.92
C ALA A 76 15.16 -7.77 -8.38
N ILE A 77 16.12 -8.42 -7.71
CA ILE A 77 16.26 -8.36 -6.24
C ILE A 77 16.61 -6.93 -5.80
N LEU A 78 17.55 -6.28 -6.48
CA LEU A 78 17.94 -4.90 -6.17
C LEU A 78 16.75 -3.94 -6.35
N ASN A 79 16.02 -4.08 -7.46
CA ASN A 79 14.80 -3.33 -7.75
C ASN A 79 13.74 -3.52 -6.65
N PHE A 80 13.52 -4.76 -6.19
CA PHE A 80 12.60 -5.05 -5.10
C PHE A 80 12.98 -4.33 -3.79
N ILE A 81 14.27 -4.35 -3.42
CA ILE A 81 14.77 -3.66 -2.22
C ILE A 81 14.54 -2.15 -2.32
N ILE A 82 14.78 -1.57 -3.49
CA ILE A 82 14.57 -0.13 -3.74
C ILE A 82 13.10 0.24 -3.63
N VAL A 83 12.22 -0.50 -4.29
CA VAL A 83 10.76 -0.29 -4.24
C VAL A 83 10.27 -0.36 -2.79
N ALA A 84 10.71 -1.36 -2.03
CA ALA A 84 10.39 -1.49 -0.62
C ALA A 84 10.89 -0.29 0.21
N PHE A 85 12.10 0.19 -0.07
CA PHE A 85 12.68 1.35 0.61
C PHE A 85 11.94 2.66 0.29
N VAL A 86 11.56 2.88 -0.97
CA VAL A 86 10.78 4.05 -1.39
C VAL A 86 9.39 4.01 -0.74
N LEU A 87 8.71 2.86 -0.75
CA LEU A 87 7.42 2.69 -0.10
C LEU A 87 7.51 2.97 1.41
N PHE A 88 8.53 2.41 2.07
CA PHE A 88 8.78 2.66 3.49
C PHE A 88 9.02 4.14 3.78
N SER A 89 9.82 4.82 2.93
CA SER A 89 10.10 6.25 3.08
C SER A 89 8.86 7.12 2.92
N LEU A 90 7.98 6.78 1.98
CA LEU A 90 6.70 7.48 1.78
C LEU A 90 5.76 7.30 2.98
N VAL A 91 5.57 6.06 3.44
CA VAL A 91 4.74 5.76 4.62
C VAL A 91 5.32 6.43 5.87
N LYS A 92 6.63 6.38 6.06
CA LYS A 92 7.32 7.05 7.17
C LYS A 92 7.13 8.57 7.12
N THR A 93 7.17 9.18 5.94
CA THR A 93 6.95 10.62 5.77
C THR A 93 5.49 10.98 6.03
N ALA A 94 4.54 10.22 5.49
CA ALA A 94 3.12 10.42 5.77
C ALA A 94 2.80 10.28 7.28
N ASN A 95 3.36 9.27 7.94
CA ASN A 95 3.20 9.08 9.38
C ASN A 95 3.86 10.20 10.20
N LYS A 96 5.03 10.69 9.77
CA LYS A 96 5.66 11.87 10.40
C LYS A 96 4.85 13.15 10.22
N LEU A 97 4.27 13.37 9.04
CA LEU A 97 3.42 14.53 8.76
C LEU A 97 2.13 14.49 9.58
N LYS A 98 1.49 13.33 9.70
CA LYS A 98 0.35 13.14 10.61
C LYS A 98 0.75 13.43 12.05
N ALA A 99 1.85 12.83 12.54
CA ALA A 99 2.35 13.08 13.89
C ALA A 99 2.76 14.54 14.15
N LEU A 100 3.13 15.30 13.11
CA LEU A 100 3.45 16.73 13.20
C LEU A 100 2.19 17.61 13.15
N ALA A 101 1.18 17.21 12.38
CA ALA A 101 -0.15 17.81 12.38
C ALA A 101 -0.94 17.50 13.67
N GLU A 102 -0.59 16.40 14.35
CA GLU A 102 -1.17 15.94 15.63
C GLU A 102 -0.31 16.31 16.85
N LYS A 103 0.83 16.99 16.70
CA LYS A 103 1.61 17.48 17.86
C LYS A 103 0.93 18.73 18.47
N PRO A 104 0.96 18.85 19.81
CA PRO A 104 -0.17 19.29 20.61
C PRO A 104 -0.56 20.74 20.34
N LYS A 105 -1.83 20.92 20.00
CA LYS A 105 -2.58 22.11 20.40
C LYS A 105 -2.60 22.11 21.92
N GLU A 106 -1.64 22.79 22.53
CA GLU A 106 -1.80 23.26 23.90
C GLU A 106 -2.80 24.42 23.84
N GLU A 107 -3.87 24.30 24.65
CA GLU A 107 -4.95 25.27 24.95
C GLU A 107 -6.15 25.37 23.99
N GLU A 108 -7.07 24.41 24.12
CA GLU A 108 -8.42 24.54 24.73
C GLU A 108 -9.04 23.13 24.75
N PRO A 109 -9.88 22.75 25.73
CA PRO A 109 -10.48 21.42 25.76
C PRO A 109 -11.45 21.29 24.58
N ALA A 110 -10.94 20.86 23.42
CA ALA A 110 -11.76 20.33 22.36
C ALA A 110 -12.47 19.10 22.93
N PRO A 111 -13.80 19.02 22.80
CA PRO A 111 -14.60 17.99 23.44
C PRO A 111 -14.03 16.62 23.06
N GLU A 112 -13.97 15.73 24.06
CA GLU A 112 -13.63 14.33 23.87
C GLU A 112 -14.30 13.82 22.59
N PRO A 113 -13.63 13.00 21.76
CA PRO A 113 -14.30 12.33 20.66
C PRO A 113 -15.53 11.67 21.28
N GLU A 114 -16.73 12.15 20.93
CA GLU A 114 -17.98 11.57 21.41
C GLU A 114 -17.84 10.08 21.15
N LYS A 115 -17.73 9.29 22.22
CA LYS A 115 -17.69 7.83 22.10
C LYS A 115 -18.81 7.47 21.13
N SER A 116 -18.47 6.76 20.06
CA SER A 116 -19.48 6.40 19.06
C SER A 116 -20.65 5.77 19.81
N ALA A 117 -21.88 6.09 19.40
CA ALA A 117 -23.08 5.66 20.13
C ALA A 117 -23.09 4.14 20.41
N GLU A 118 -22.43 3.36 19.55
CA GLU A 118 -22.17 1.93 19.72
C GLU A 118 -21.27 1.60 20.92
N LEU A 119 -20.15 2.32 21.11
CA LEU A 119 -19.27 2.13 22.27
C LEU A 119 -19.97 2.50 23.58
N VAL A 120 -20.77 3.57 23.57
CA VAL A 120 -21.59 3.96 24.74
C VAL A 120 -22.66 2.90 25.04
N ALA A 121 -23.34 2.38 24.02
CA ALA A 121 -24.32 1.31 24.19
C ALA A 121 -23.67 0.01 24.71
N LEU A 122 -22.48 -0.33 24.24
CA LEU A 122 -21.74 -1.50 24.72
C LEU A 122 -21.29 -1.34 26.18
N GLU A 123 -20.83 -0.16 26.58
CA GLU A 123 -20.51 0.12 28.00
C GLU A 123 -21.76 -0.01 28.88
N GLN A 124 -22.90 0.54 28.45
CA GLN A 124 -24.18 0.40 29.16
C GLN A 124 -24.64 -1.06 29.26
N ILE A 125 -24.46 -1.86 28.20
CA ILE A 125 -24.79 -3.29 28.23
C ILE A 125 -23.89 -4.02 29.24
N VAL A 126 -22.60 -3.70 29.31
CA VAL A 126 -21.67 -4.30 30.28
C VAL A 126 -22.04 -3.92 31.71
N GLU A 127 -22.45 -2.68 31.96
CA GLU A 127 -22.95 -2.20 33.26
C GLU A 127 -24.21 -2.98 33.69
N LEU A 128 -25.22 -3.04 32.82
CA LEU A 128 -26.50 -3.72 33.06
C LEU A 128 -26.34 -5.22 33.31
N LEU A 129 -25.34 -5.85 32.69
CA LEU A 129 -25.04 -7.27 32.91
C LEU A 129 -24.32 -7.53 34.24
N LYS A 130 -23.58 -6.55 34.77
CA LYS A 130 -22.98 -6.65 36.11
C LYS A 130 -24.02 -6.50 37.21
N GLU A 131 -25.01 -5.62 37.04
CA GLU A 131 -26.11 -5.44 38.00
C GLU A 131 -27.10 -6.61 38.06
N LYS A 132 -27.17 -7.43 36.99
CA LYS A 132 -28.03 -8.63 36.94
C LYS A 132 -27.39 -9.90 37.52
N LYS A 133 -26.16 -9.82 38.03
CA LYS A 133 -25.48 -10.90 38.75
C LYS A 133 -25.60 -10.71 40.26
#